data_AF-A0A803WGT7-F1
#
_entry.id   AF-A0A803WGT7-F1
#
_cell.length_a   1.000
_cell.length_b   1.000
_cell.length_c   1.000
_cell.angle_alpha   90.00
_cell.angle_beta   90.00
_cell.angle_gamma   90.00
#
_symmetry.space_group_name_H-M   'P 1'
#
loop_
_entity.id
_entity.type
_entity.pdbx_description
1 polymer ?
#
loop_
_entity_poly.entity_id
_entity_poly.type
_entity_poly.pdbx_seq_one_letter_code
_entity_poly.pdbx_strand_id
1 'polypeptide(L)'
;MFLGGQGRDKPPALFLGRIRDPFTNCPSRLSLQFREKLQDVLPSLPSQDDYFLLKWLRARSFDLPKAEAMLRKHIEVRKHMDADNIIAWEPPEVIRKYMSGGMCGYDREGSPVWYEIIGPMDAKGLLFSASKQDLIKNKFRDCELLRHECEQQSEKLGKKIEMVMMVYDCEGLGLKHLWKPAVDTYGEILSMFEENYPESLKRLFIVKAPKLFPVAYNLVKHFLSEDTRKKVVVLGSNWKEVLQKYIDPAQIPAEYGGTLTDPDGDPKCSSKINYGGDVPQHYYVRDQLAQKYEHSVVVNRGSSHQVEYEILFPGCVLRWQFRSEGADIGFGVYLKTKVGERQRAQCRSEGADIGFGVYLKTKVGERQRAGDMTEVLPNQRYNAHMVPEDGSLTCSTPGIYVLRFDNTYSFLHSKKVSYSVEELLPDTASAQQIQGESPNHSP
;
A
#
# COMPACT_ATOMS: atom_id res chain seq x y z
N MET A 1 -60.97 -28.08 7.28
CA MET A 1 -60.71 -27.08 6.22
C MET A 1 -59.88 -25.97 6.86
N PHE A 2 -58.80 -25.58 6.21
CA PHE A 2 -57.66 -24.86 6.77
C PHE A 2 -57.96 -23.45 7.30
N LEU A 3 -57.29 -23.10 8.40
CA LEU A 3 -57.10 -21.75 8.94
C LEU A 3 -56.05 -21.01 8.09
N GLY A 4 -56.32 -19.75 7.73
CA GLY A 4 -55.37 -18.89 7.02
C GLY A 4 -55.44 -17.45 7.52
N GLY A 5 -54.60 -17.11 8.50
CA GLY A 5 -54.36 -15.75 8.97
C GLY A 5 -53.33 -15.04 8.08
N GLN A 6 -53.67 -13.83 7.63
CA GLN A 6 -52.78 -12.96 6.86
C GLN A 6 -51.61 -12.49 7.73
N GLY A 7 -50.40 -12.90 7.36
CA GLY A 7 -49.15 -12.41 7.91
C GLY A 7 -48.84 -11.00 7.41
N ARG A 8 -48.48 -10.11 8.33
CA ARG A 8 -47.84 -8.82 8.03
C ARG A 8 -46.41 -9.09 7.58
N ASP A 9 -46.06 -8.62 6.39
CA ASP A 9 -44.69 -8.60 5.90
C ASP A 9 -43.81 -7.74 6.82
N LYS A 10 -42.90 -8.39 7.53
CA LYS A 10 -41.76 -7.75 8.19
C LYS A 10 -40.63 -7.60 7.14
N PRO A 11 -39.95 -6.43 7.08
CA PRO A 11 -38.76 -6.31 6.25
C PRO A 11 -37.65 -7.24 6.77
N PRO A 12 -36.75 -7.73 5.90
CA PRO A 12 -35.73 -8.69 6.27
C PRO A 12 -34.78 -8.06 7.31
N ALA A 13 -34.60 -8.78 8.42
CA ALA A 13 -33.65 -8.41 9.45
C ALA A 13 -32.24 -8.33 8.84
N LEU A 14 -31.66 -7.13 8.86
CA LEU A 14 -30.25 -6.91 8.59
C LEU A 14 -29.46 -7.77 9.59
N PHE A 15 -28.76 -8.79 9.09
CA PHE A 15 -27.73 -9.49 9.83
C PHE A 15 -26.56 -8.52 10.04
N LEU A 16 -26.68 -7.66 11.06
CA LEU A 16 -25.52 -7.09 11.73
C LEU A 16 -24.70 -8.28 12.22
N GLY A 17 -23.49 -8.44 11.68
CA GLY A 17 -22.58 -9.51 12.08
C GLY A 17 -22.43 -9.48 13.59
N ARG A 18 -23.05 -10.43 14.28
CA ARG A 18 -22.76 -10.67 15.69
C ARG A 18 -21.27 -10.94 15.78
N ILE A 19 -20.58 -10.19 16.62
CA ILE A 19 -19.24 -10.53 17.10
C ILE A 19 -19.30 -12.01 17.50
N ARG A 20 -18.60 -12.87 16.74
CA ARG A 20 -18.43 -14.27 17.11
C ARG A 20 -17.76 -14.27 18.48
N ASP A 21 -18.25 -15.10 19.39
CA ASP A 21 -17.60 -15.29 20.68
C ASP A 21 -16.11 -15.62 20.42
N PRO A 22 -15.15 -14.86 20.97
CA PRO A 22 -13.72 -15.09 20.72
C PRO A 22 -13.26 -16.48 21.18
N PHE A 23 -14.05 -17.16 22.02
CA PHE A 23 -13.83 -18.53 22.48
C PHE A 23 -14.48 -19.61 21.60
N THR A 24 -15.29 -19.24 20.59
CA THR A 24 -16.13 -20.21 19.83
C THR A 24 -15.33 -21.34 19.17
N ASN A 25 -14.01 -21.22 19.02
CA ASN A 25 -13.14 -22.23 18.40
C ASN A 25 -11.81 -22.48 19.13
N CYS A 26 -11.59 -21.95 20.33
CA CYS A 26 -10.38 -22.26 21.10
C CYS A 26 -10.70 -23.30 22.18
N PRO A 27 -10.18 -24.53 22.09
CA PRO A 27 -10.17 -25.44 23.22
C PRO A 27 -9.53 -24.73 24.41
N SER A 28 -10.24 -24.58 25.53
CA SER A 28 -9.72 -23.97 26.77
C SER A 28 -8.37 -24.55 27.23
N ARG A 29 -8.05 -25.78 26.82
CA ARG A 29 -6.76 -26.42 27.03
C ARG A 29 -5.60 -25.79 26.24
N LEU A 30 -5.83 -25.31 25.01
CA LEU A 30 -4.77 -24.71 24.18
C LEU A 30 -4.35 -23.33 24.69
N SER A 31 -5.30 -22.51 25.15
CA SER A 31 -4.98 -21.20 25.74
C SER A 31 -4.16 -21.36 27.03
N LEU A 32 -4.50 -22.35 27.88
CA LEU A 32 -3.74 -22.67 29.08
C LEU A 32 -2.32 -23.14 28.75
N GLN A 33 -2.16 -24.06 27.80
CA GLN A 33 -0.85 -24.53 27.35
C GLN A 33 0.00 -23.39 26.78
N PHE A 34 -0.62 -22.47 26.03
CA PHE A 34 0.08 -21.32 25.49
C PHE A 34 0.57 -20.39 26.60
N ARG A 35 -0.30 -20.09 27.58
CA ARG A 35 0.06 -19.29 28.76
C ARG A 35 1.19 -19.94 29.57
N GLU A 36 1.16 -21.26 29.73
CA GLU A 36 2.21 -22.03 30.43
C GLU A 36 3.56 -21.90 29.74
N LYS A 37 3.59 -22.03 28.40
CA LYS A 37 4.82 -21.87 27.60
C LYS A 37 5.42 -20.47 27.63
N LEU A 38 4.62 -19.47 27.96
CA LEU A 38 5.00 -18.06 27.96
C LEU A 38 5.27 -17.51 29.36
N GLN A 39 5.23 -18.34 30.41
CA GLN A 39 5.39 -17.89 31.80
C GLN A 39 6.62 -17.00 32.01
N ASP A 40 7.71 -17.29 31.31
CA ASP A 40 8.97 -16.53 31.38
C ASP A 40 8.86 -15.11 30.79
N VAL A 41 7.92 -14.86 29.87
CA VAL A 41 7.77 -13.58 29.17
C VAL A 41 6.46 -12.84 29.48
N LEU A 42 5.48 -13.47 30.13
CA LEU A 42 4.20 -12.83 30.50
C LEU A 42 4.37 -11.45 31.18
N PRO A 43 5.32 -11.23 32.11
CA PRO A 43 5.49 -9.92 32.75
C PRO A 43 5.92 -8.79 31.82
N SER A 44 6.46 -9.11 30.64
CA SER A 44 6.92 -8.15 29.63
C SER A 44 5.85 -7.78 28.60
N LEU A 45 4.66 -8.38 28.68
CA LEU A 45 3.58 -8.14 27.74
C LEU A 45 2.75 -6.91 28.14
N PRO A 46 2.20 -6.18 27.15
CA PRO A 46 1.32 -5.03 27.42
C PRO A 46 -0.02 -5.45 28.05
N SER A 47 -0.47 -6.68 27.80
CA SER A 47 -1.65 -7.27 28.42
C SER A 47 -1.43 -8.77 28.61
N GLN A 48 -1.93 -9.29 29.72
CA GLN A 48 -1.94 -10.72 30.02
C GLN A 48 -3.35 -11.30 29.96
N ASP A 49 -4.32 -10.58 29.39
CA ASP A 49 -5.68 -11.08 29.21
C ASP A 49 -5.76 -12.13 28.09
N ASP A 50 -6.81 -12.95 28.13
CA ASP A 50 -6.99 -14.02 27.15
C ASP A 50 -7.21 -13.47 25.73
N TYR A 51 -7.81 -12.28 25.61
CA TYR A 51 -7.99 -11.59 24.34
C TYR A 51 -6.66 -11.33 23.65
N PHE A 52 -5.67 -10.76 24.36
CA PHE A 52 -4.34 -10.51 23.83
C PHE A 52 -3.68 -11.81 23.37
N LEU A 53 -3.65 -12.86 24.20
CA LEU A 53 -3.03 -14.14 23.85
C LEU A 53 -3.72 -14.83 22.66
N LEU A 54 -5.04 -14.73 22.57
CA LEU A 54 -5.81 -15.32 21.48
C LEU A 54 -5.53 -14.68 20.12
N LYS A 55 -5.13 -13.40 20.05
CA LYS A 55 -4.74 -12.77 18.78
C LYS A 55 -3.58 -13.50 18.11
N TRP A 56 -2.54 -13.84 18.89
CA TRP A 56 -1.35 -14.55 18.41
C TRP A 56 -1.68 -15.98 17.98
N LEU A 57 -2.56 -16.65 18.75
CA LEU A 57 -3.04 -17.99 18.41
C LEU A 57 -3.85 -17.98 17.10
N ARG A 58 -4.84 -17.08 16.97
CA ARG A 58 -5.67 -16.97 15.76
C ARG A 58 -4.83 -16.66 14.52
N ALA A 59 -3.89 -15.72 14.63
CA ALA A 59 -2.99 -15.36 13.53
C ALA A 59 -2.09 -16.50 13.04
N ARG A 60 -1.96 -17.58 13.81
CA ARG A 60 -1.21 -18.78 13.44
C ARG A 60 -2.09 -20.03 13.44
N SER A 61 -3.41 -19.87 13.27
CA SER A 61 -4.37 -20.98 13.18
C SER A 61 -4.27 -21.95 14.36
N PHE A 62 -4.00 -21.43 15.55
CA PHE A 62 -3.79 -22.15 16.81
C PHE A 62 -2.56 -23.09 16.82
N ASP A 63 -1.59 -22.89 15.93
CA ASP A 63 -0.27 -23.53 15.96
C ASP A 63 0.58 -22.93 17.09
N LEU A 64 0.70 -23.67 18.19
CA LEU A 64 1.37 -23.21 19.41
C LEU A 64 2.83 -22.79 19.17
N PRO A 65 3.72 -23.60 18.54
CA PRO A 65 5.09 -23.18 18.28
C PRO A 65 5.19 -21.90 17.44
N LYS A 66 4.36 -21.75 16.39
CA LYS A 66 4.40 -20.55 15.55
C LYS A 66 3.86 -19.32 16.26
N ALA A 67 2.78 -19.46 17.04
CA ALA A 67 2.23 -18.37 17.84
C ALA A 67 3.24 -17.90 18.90
N GLU A 68 3.93 -18.85 19.55
CA GLU A 68 4.96 -18.55 20.55
C GLU A 68 6.14 -17.80 19.92
N ALA A 69 6.67 -18.31 18.80
CA ALA A 69 7.76 -17.66 18.08
C ALA A 69 7.40 -16.24 17.63
N MET A 70 6.17 -16.04 17.14
CA MET A 70 5.67 -14.73 16.75
C MET A 70 5.61 -13.76 17.93
N LEU A 71 5.04 -14.19 19.07
CA LEU A 71 4.93 -13.35 20.26
C LEU A 71 6.29 -13.02 20.87
N ARG A 72 7.23 -13.98 20.90
CA ARG A 72 8.61 -13.73 21.36
C ARG A 72 9.32 -12.70 20.47
N LYS A 73 9.17 -12.79 19.15
CA LYS A 73 9.67 -11.76 18.22
C LYS A 73 9.04 -10.40 18.50
N HIS A 74 7.74 -10.35 18.77
CA HIS A 74 7.06 -9.10 19.13
C HIS A 74 7.64 -8.46 20.40
N ILE A 75 7.97 -9.24 21.43
CA ILE A 75 8.61 -8.73 22.65
C ILE A 75 9.97 -8.08 22.35
N GLU A 76 10.78 -8.70 21.47
CA GLU A 76 12.06 -8.13 21.03
C GLU A 76 11.85 -6.79 20.31
N VAL A 77 10.85 -6.72 19.41
CA VAL A 77 10.49 -5.48 18.71
C VAL A 77 10.01 -4.41 19.68
N ARG A 78 9.15 -4.76 20.66
CA ARG A 78 8.70 -3.82 21.71
C ARG A 78 9.88 -3.21 22.45
N LYS A 79 10.85 -4.03 22.84
CA LYS A 79 12.07 -3.56 23.49
C LYS A 79 12.90 -2.64 22.58
N HIS A 80 13.05 -3.00 21.31
CA HIS A 80 13.81 -2.19 20.34
C HIS A 80 13.15 -0.84 20.06
N MET A 81 11.82 -0.80 19.98
CA MET A 81 11.05 0.41 19.71
C MET A 81 10.81 1.28 20.95
N ASP A 82 11.18 0.79 22.15
CA ASP A 82 10.82 1.39 23.43
C ASP A 82 9.29 1.59 23.55
N ALA A 83 8.54 0.52 23.21
CA ALA A 83 7.10 0.54 23.05
C ALA A 83 6.34 1.03 24.31
N ASP A 84 6.89 0.80 25.49
CA ASP A 84 6.26 1.20 26.75
C ASP A 84 6.27 2.72 26.94
N ASN A 85 7.23 3.44 26.32
CA ASN A 85 7.33 4.91 26.39
C ASN A 85 7.00 5.60 25.06
N ILE A 86 6.71 4.83 24.00
CA ILE A 86 6.64 5.36 22.63
C ILE A 86 5.51 6.39 22.42
N ILE A 87 4.43 6.33 23.20
CA ILE A 87 3.34 7.32 23.11
C ILE A 87 3.85 8.73 23.46
N ALA A 88 4.76 8.82 24.44
CA ALA A 88 5.40 10.06 24.89
C ALA A 88 6.57 10.49 23.98
N TRP A 89 7.06 9.61 23.10
CA TRP A 89 8.07 9.98 22.11
C TRP A 89 7.47 10.95 21.10
N GLU A 90 8.16 12.08 20.88
CA GLU A 90 7.78 13.06 19.86
C GLU A 90 8.46 12.75 18.53
N PRO A 91 7.68 12.53 17.45
CA PRO A 91 8.26 12.36 16.13
C PRO A 91 8.96 13.65 15.66
N PRO A 92 9.98 13.56 14.78
CA PRO A 92 10.56 14.70 14.10
C PRO A 92 9.49 15.63 13.50
N GLU A 93 9.74 16.94 13.55
CA GLU A 93 8.77 17.95 13.14
C GLU A 93 8.21 17.71 11.74
N VAL A 94 9.08 17.34 10.79
CA VAL A 94 8.70 17.02 9.41
C VAL A 94 7.71 15.85 9.33
N ILE A 95 7.87 14.84 10.18
CA ILE A 95 6.93 13.71 10.25
C ILE A 95 5.60 14.21 10.80
N ARG A 96 5.59 14.93 11.92
CA ARG A 96 4.34 15.42 12.53
C ARG A 96 3.54 16.34 11.59
N LYS A 97 4.24 17.15 10.78
CA LYS A 97 3.63 18.12 9.88
C LYS A 97 3.20 17.55 8.54
N TYR A 98 3.94 16.60 7.96
CA TYR A 98 3.75 16.17 6.57
C TYR A 98 3.45 14.68 6.39
N MET A 99 3.58 13.85 7.43
CA MET A 99 3.14 12.46 7.36
C MET A 99 1.62 12.41 7.55
N SER A 100 0.95 11.94 6.50
CA SER A 100 -0.52 11.91 6.45
C SER A 100 -1.14 10.91 7.42
N GLY A 101 -2.42 11.14 7.67
CA GLY A 101 -3.31 10.26 8.40
C GLY A 101 -3.58 10.73 9.83
N GLY A 102 -4.45 9.99 10.51
CA GLY A 102 -4.81 10.26 11.89
C GLY A 102 -6.06 9.53 12.33
N MET A 103 -6.26 9.47 13.64
CA MET A 103 -7.44 8.85 14.25
C MET A 103 -8.57 9.87 14.37
N CYS A 104 -9.76 9.54 13.87
CA CYS A 104 -10.92 10.42 13.96
C CYS A 104 -12.23 9.64 14.07
N GLY A 105 -12.88 9.72 15.23
CA GLY A 105 -14.17 9.09 15.49
C GLY A 105 -14.09 7.58 15.72
N TYR A 106 -15.27 7.00 15.96
CA TYR A 106 -15.45 5.57 16.21
C TYR A 106 -16.57 5.02 15.33
N ASP A 107 -16.44 3.75 14.94
CA ASP A 107 -17.52 3.05 14.24
C ASP A 107 -18.72 2.82 15.17
N ARG A 108 -19.82 2.30 14.61
CA ARG A 108 -21.07 2.07 15.36
C ARG A 108 -20.92 1.07 16.51
N GLU A 109 -19.87 0.26 16.52
CA GLU A 109 -19.58 -0.68 17.59
C GLU A 109 -18.56 -0.14 18.59
N GLY A 110 -17.99 1.05 18.37
CA GLY A 110 -17.02 1.70 19.25
C GLY A 110 -15.56 1.45 18.89
N SER A 111 -15.27 0.78 17.76
CA SER A 111 -13.91 0.63 17.26
C SER A 111 -13.36 1.97 16.74
N PRO A 112 -12.14 2.37 17.11
CA PRO A 112 -11.51 3.58 16.57
C PRO A 112 -11.39 3.54 15.04
N VAL A 113 -11.55 4.70 14.40
CA VAL A 113 -11.39 4.85 12.95
C VAL A 113 -10.10 5.62 12.63
N TRP A 114 -9.23 5.02 11.83
CA TRP A 114 -8.02 5.64 11.31
C TRP A 114 -8.20 6.05 9.85
N TYR A 115 -7.84 7.29 9.52
CA TYR A 115 -7.81 7.79 8.15
C TYR A 115 -6.38 7.83 7.65
N GLU A 116 -6.13 7.36 6.43
CA GLU A 116 -4.84 7.45 5.75
C GLU A 116 -5.04 8.16 4.41
N ILE A 117 -4.27 9.25 4.15
CA ILE A 117 -4.50 10.16 3.03
C ILE A 117 -3.34 10.07 2.03
N ILE A 118 -3.54 9.37 0.92
CA ILE A 118 -2.42 8.95 0.07
C ILE A 118 -1.95 10.05 -0.91
N GLY A 119 -2.86 10.65 -1.68
CA GLY A 119 -2.49 11.56 -2.78
C GLY A 119 -1.56 12.73 -2.42
N PRO A 120 -1.79 13.47 -1.33
CA PRO A 120 -0.95 14.60 -0.94
C PRO A 120 0.35 14.18 -0.22
N MET A 121 0.57 12.89 0.05
CA MET A 121 1.78 12.42 0.72
C MET A 121 3.02 12.60 -0.16
N ASP A 122 3.96 13.41 0.28
CA ASP A 122 5.29 13.55 -0.34
C ASP A 122 6.27 12.52 0.24
N ALA A 123 6.17 11.28 -0.25
CA ALA A 123 7.02 10.18 0.21
C ALA A 123 8.51 10.42 -0.04
N LYS A 124 8.86 11.14 -1.13
CA LYS A 124 10.26 11.44 -1.46
C LYS A 124 10.82 12.49 -0.51
N GLY A 125 10.09 13.57 -0.27
CA GLY A 125 10.46 14.59 0.70
C GLY A 125 10.57 14.06 2.13
N LEU A 126 9.65 13.18 2.55
CA LEU A 126 9.73 12.51 3.86
C LEU A 126 10.99 11.64 4.00
N LEU A 127 11.31 10.83 2.98
CA LEU A 127 12.51 9.97 3.01
C LEU A 127 13.82 10.75 2.84
N PHE A 128 13.77 11.97 2.32
CA PHE A 128 14.93 12.87 2.27
C PHE A 128 15.09 13.68 3.58
N SER A 129 14.03 13.82 4.36
CA SER A 129 14.02 14.65 5.57
C SER A 129 14.11 13.85 6.88
N ALA A 130 13.62 12.61 6.89
CA ALA A 130 13.59 11.76 8.08
C ALA A 130 14.22 10.40 7.81
N SER A 131 14.69 9.72 8.86
CA SER A 131 15.19 8.35 8.71
C SER A 131 14.02 7.38 8.47
N LYS A 132 14.28 6.28 7.76
CA LYS A 132 13.30 5.20 7.61
C LYS A 132 12.86 4.65 8.98
N GLN A 133 13.79 4.58 9.93
CA GLN A 133 13.51 4.13 11.29
C GLN A 133 12.52 5.05 12.00
N ASP A 134 12.64 6.38 11.87
CA ASP A 134 11.69 7.32 12.48
C ASP A 134 10.30 7.21 11.86
N LEU A 135 10.21 6.97 10.54
CA LEU A 135 8.92 6.73 9.87
C LEU A 135 8.23 5.47 10.39
N ILE A 136 8.98 4.36 10.50
CA ILE A 136 8.47 3.09 11.04
C ILE A 136 8.10 3.27 12.53
N LYS A 137 8.94 3.94 13.32
CA LYS A 137 8.69 4.22 14.73
C LYS A 137 7.45 5.08 14.93
N ASN A 138 7.21 6.06 14.06
CA ASN A 138 5.99 6.85 14.07
C ASN A 138 4.76 5.98 13.80
N LYS A 139 4.78 5.10 12.80
CA LYS A 139 3.65 4.19 12.55
C LYS A 139 3.46 3.15 13.67
N PHE A 140 4.53 2.69 14.32
CA PHE A 140 4.44 1.85 15.52
C PHE A 140 3.77 2.61 16.68
N ARG A 141 4.13 3.89 16.87
CA ARG A 141 3.49 4.78 17.85
C ARG A 141 1.99 4.94 17.58
N ASP A 142 1.60 5.11 16.32
CA ASP A 142 0.19 5.20 15.91
C ASP A 142 -0.58 3.92 16.30
N CYS A 143 0.03 2.75 16.16
CA CYS A 143 -0.56 1.49 16.62
C CYS A 143 -0.70 1.40 18.14
N GLU A 144 0.29 1.85 18.92
CA GLU A 144 0.18 1.87 20.38
C GLU A 144 -0.89 2.87 20.87
N LEU A 145 -1.03 4.02 20.19
CA LEU A 145 -2.13 4.97 20.43
C LEU A 145 -3.49 4.32 20.17
N LEU A 146 -3.66 3.65 19.03
CA LEU A 146 -4.88 2.95 18.69
C LEU A 146 -5.20 1.79 19.66
N ARG A 147 -4.17 1.08 20.14
CA ARG A 147 -4.32 0.04 21.17
C ARG A 147 -4.86 0.64 22.46
N HIS A 148 -4.27 1.74 22.92
CA HIS A 148 -4.71 2.42 24.13
C HIS A 148 -6.13 2.98 23.97
N GLU A 149 -6.47 3.53 22.81
CA GLU A 149 -7.82 3.98 22.51
C GLU A 149 -8.84 2.84 22.57
N CYS A 150 -8.48 1.65 22.07
CA CYS A 150 -9.32 0.46 22.19
C CYS A 150 -9.55 0.06 23.67
N GLU A 151 -8.53 0.20 24.53
CA GLU A 151 -8.65 -0.07 25.97
C GLU A 151 -9.62 0.92 26.63
N GLN A 152 -9.46 2.22 26.38
CA GLN A 152 -10.35 3.26 26.89
C GLN A 152 -11.80 3.06 26.42
N GLN A 153 -11.99 2.74 25.14
CA GLN A 153 -13.30 2.43 24.59
C GLN A 153 -13.89 1.15 25.18
N SER A 154 -13.05 0.18 25.55
CA SER A 154 -13.51 -1.05 26.21
C SER A 154 -14.09 -0.75 27.59
N GLU A 155 -13.38 0.06 28.37
CA GLU A 155 -13.82 0.50 29.70
C GLU A 155 -15.12 1.32 29.61
N LYS A 156 -15.15 2.31 28.71
CA LYS A 156 -16.30 3.19 28.52
C LYS A 156 -17.57 2.45 28.10
N LEU A 157 -17.46 1.43 27.26
CA LEU A 157 -18.61 0.69 26.72
C LEU A 157 -18.94 -0.59 27.49
N GLY A 158 -18.11 -0.98 28.46
CA GLY A 158 -18.28 -2.22 29.22
C GLY A 158 -18.20 -3.48 28.36
N LYS A 159 -17.52 -3.42 27.21
CA LYS A 159 -17.33 -4.54 26.27
C LYS A 159 -15.95 -4.47 25.64
N LYS A 160 -15.35 -5.60 25.28
CA LYS A 160 -14.01 -5.61 24.67
C LYS A 160 -14.03 -4.96 23.27
N ILE A 161 -13.25 -3.91 23.10
CA ILE A 161 -12.84 -3.32 21.82
C ILE A 161 -11.37 -3.66 21.63
N GLU A 162 -11.04 -4.31 20.52
CA GLU A 162 -9.66 -4.73 20.24
C GLU A 162 -9.26 -4.62 18.76
N MET A 163 -10.16 -4.10 17.93
CA MET A 163 -9.97 -3.97 16.49
C MET A 163 -10.27 -2.56 16.03
N VAL A 164 -9.56 -2.12 14.98
CA VAL A 164 -9.67 -0.78 14.39
C VAL A 164 -10.28 -0.84 12.99
N MET A 165 -11.01 0.21 12.61
CA MET A 165 -11.46 0.42 11.24
C MET A 165 -10.52 1.40 10.55
N MET A 166 -10.19 1.15 9.28
CA MET A 166 -9.34 2.04 8.50
C MET A 166 -10.08 2.55 7.27
N VAL A 167 -9.90 3.84 6.96
CA VAL A 167 -10.36 4.50 5.74
C VAL A 167 -9.13 5.02 5.01
N TYR A 168 -8.85 4.44 3.86
CA TYR A 168 -7.74 4.81 3.00
C TYR A 168 -8.26 5.64 1.84
N ASP A 169 -7.95 6.93 1.88
CA ASP A 169 -8.23 7.84 0.79
C ASP A 169 -7.13 7.75 -0.26
N CYS A 170 -7.45 7.12 -1.39
CA CYS A 170 -6.55 6.97 -2.52
C CYS A 170 -6.74 8.04 -3.61
N GLU A 171 -7.55 9.07 -3.37
CA GLU A 171 -7.62 10.21 -4.28
C GLU A 171 -6.23 10.82 -4.45
N GLY A 172 -5.83 11.07 -5.70
CA GLY A 172 -4.50 11.58 -6.02
C GLY A 172 -3.36 10.54 -6.00
N LEU A 173 -3.64 9.25 -5.73
CA LEU A 173 -2.66 8.18 -5.91
C LEU A 173 -2.13 8.18 -7.36
N GLY A 174 -0.89 8.63 -7.52
CA GLY A 174 -0.18 8.72 -8.80
C GLY A 174 1.19 8.05 -8.79
N LEU A 175 1.87 8.15 -9.94
CA LEU A 175 3.18 7.54 -10.21
C LEU A 175 4.27 7.91 -9.18
N LYS A 176 4.20 9.11 -8.57
CA LYS A 176 5.12 9.54 -7.50
C LYS A 176 5.16 8.60 -6.30
N HIS A 177 4.06 7.90 -6.00
CA HIS A 177 3.99 6.95 -4.88
C HIS A 177 4.58 5.57 -5.22
N LEU A 178 4.86 5.31 -6.51
CA LEU A 178 5.47 4.06 -6.95
C LEU A 178 7.01 4.14 -6.95
N TRP A 179 7.59 5.23 -6.44
CA TRP A 179 9.04 5.36 -6.26
C TRP A 179 9.55 4.23 -5.36
N LYS A 180 10.55 3.47 -5.83
CA LYS A 180 10.96 2.20 -5.21
C LYS A 180 11.28 2.32 -3.71
N PRO A 181 12.11 3.29 -3.25
CA PRO A 181 12.37 3.46 -1.82
C PRO A 181 11.11 3.73 -0.96
N ALA A 182 10.12 4.44 -1.51
CA ALA A 182 8.85 4.66 -0.81
C ALA A 182 8.04 3.36 -0.71
N VAL A 183 7.94 2.60 -1.81
CA VAL A 183 7.26 1.30 -1.83
C VAL A 183 7.93 0.31 -0.88
N ASP A 184 9.26 0.23 -0.88
CA ASP A 184 10.02 -0.66 0.01
C ASP A 184 9.81 -0.27 1.48
N THR A 185 9.87 1.03 1.81
CA THR A 185 9.60 1.53 3.16
C THR A 185 8.17 1.22 3.60
N TYR A 186 7.19 1.41 2.72
CA TYR A 186 5.80 1.10 3.03
C TYR A 186 5.58 -0.41 3.22
N GLY A 187 6.27 -1.25 2.44
CA GLY A 187 6.28 -2.71 2.65
C GLY A 187 6.83 -3.13 4.01
N GLU A 188 7.88 -2.46 4.49
CA GLU A 188 8.41 -2.68 5.85
C GLU A 188 7.41 -2.24 6.94
N ILE A 189 6.70 -1.13 6.74
CA ILE A 189 5.63 -0.67 7.63
C ILE A 189 4.49 -1.71 7.68
N LEU A 190 4.04 -2.21 6.53
CA LEU A 190 2.99 -3.24 6.48
C LEU A 190 3.43 -4.54 7.15
N SER A 191 4.67 -4.96 6.91
CA SER A 191 5.25 -6.14 7.57
C SER A 191 5.31 -5.96 9.08
N MET A 192 5.68 -4.77 9.54
CA MET A 192 5.66 -4.43 10.97
C MET A 192 4.24 -4.57 11.54
N PHE A 193 3.20 -4.08 10.85
CA PHE A 193 1.82 -4.24 11.29
C PHE A 193 1.39 -5.71 11.40
N GLU A 194 1.65 -6.52 10.37
CA GLU A 194 1.25 -7.93 10.32
C GLU A 194 1.99 -8.80 11.35
N GLU A 195 3.24 -8.45 11.67
CA GLU A 195 4.06 -9.18 12.62
C GLU A 195 3.80 -8.81 14.08
N ASN A 196 3.35 -7.57 14.36
CA ASN A 196 3.25 -7.03 15.73
C ASN A 196 1.82 -6.72 16.18
N TYR A 197 0.89 -6.55 15.26
CA TYR A 197 -0.51 -6.22 15.56
C TYR A 197 -1.48 -7.20 14.88
N PRO A 198 -1.29 -8.53 15.08
CA PRO A 198 -2.18 -9.53 14.50
C PRO A 198 -3.62 -9.31 14.93
N GLU A 199 -4.57 -9.70 14.08
CA GLU A 199 -6.01 -9.73 14.42
C GLU A 199 -6.57 -8.38 14.91
N SER A 200 -5.89 -7.27 14.60
CA SER A 200 -6.25 -5.94 15.10
C SER A 200 -6.96 -5.09 14.04
N LEU A 201 -6.93 -5.47 12.76
CA LEU A 201 -7.75 -4.84 11.73
C LEU A 201 -9.16 -5.44 11.73
N LYS A 202 -10.18 -4.58 11.83
CA LYS A 202 -11.59 -4.95 11.66
C LYS A 202 -11.99 -4.94 10.19
N ARG A 203 -11.70 -3.83 9.51
CA ARG A 203 -12.03 -3.57 8.11
C ARG A 203 -11.22 -2.39 7.58
N LEU A 204 -10.83 -2.45 6.31
CA LEU A 204 -10.15 -1.37 5.61
C LEU A 204 -10.95 -0.99 4.37
N PHE A 205 -11.47 0.24 4.33
CA PHE A 205 -12.15 0.78 3.17
C PHE A 205 -11.19 1.60 2.31
N ILE A 206 -10.99 1.19 1.06
CA ILE A 206 -10.31 2.03 0.06
C ILE A 206 -11.39 2.91 -0.59
N VAL A 207 -11.24 4.24 -0.51
CA VAL A 207 -12.14 5.20 -1.16
C VAL A 207 -11.42 5.95 -2.27
N LYS A 208 -12.17 6.39 -3.28
CA LYS A 208 -11.69 7.21 -4.40
C LYS A 208 -10.46 6.62 -5.11
N ALA A 209 -10.40 5.29 -5.24
CA ALA A 209 -9.29 4.58 -5.88
C ALA A 209 -9.18 4.92 -7.38
N PRO A 210 -8.03 5.41 -7.88
CA PRO A 210 -7.84 5.68 -9.30
C PRO A 210 -7.47 4.41 -10.08
N LYS A 211 -7.45 4.49 -11.41
CA LYS A 211 -7.04 3.38 -12.31
C LYS A 211 -5.64 2.82 -12.03
N LEU A 212 -4.78 3.59 -11.36
CA LEU A 212 -3.44 3.17 -10.95
C LEU A 212 -3.44 2.24 -9.71
N PHE A 213 -4.51 2.23 -8.92
CA PHE A 213 -4.60 1.46 -7.68
C PHE A 213 -4.24 -0.02 -7.83
N PRO A 214 -4.69 -0.76 -8.86
CA PRO A 214 -4.33 -2.18 -8.99
C PRO A 214 -2.82 -2.42 -9.10
N VAL A 215 -2.09 -1.52 -9.74
CA VAL A 215 -0.62 -1.59 -9.81
C VAL A 215 0.00 -1.34 -8.44
N ALA A 216 -0.45 -0.28 -7.75
CA ALA A 216 0.04 0.04 -6.41
C ALA A 216 -0.27 -1.08 -5.40
N TYR A 217 -1.47 -1.64 -5.44
CA TYR A 217 -1.88 -2.75 -4.58
C TYR A 217 -1.06 -4.00 -4.85
N ASN A 218 -0.77 -4.32 -6.12
CA ASN A 218 0.07 -5.47 -6.46
C ASN A 218 1.48 -5.40 -5.87
N LEU A 219 2.05 -4.18 -5.78
CA LEU A 219 3.37 -3.96 -5.17
C LEU A 219 3.40 -4.26 -3.68
N VAL A 220 2.28 -4.10 -2.96
CA VAL A 220 2.27 -4.18 -1.50
C VAL A 220 1.47 -5.36 -0.95
N LYS A 221 0.61 -5.97 -1.78
CA LYS A 221 -0.30 -7.05 -1.33
C LYS A 221 0.45 -8.23 -0.74
N HIS A 222 1.66 -8.53 -1.21
CA HIS A 222 2.45 -9.66 -0.74
C HIS A 222 2.95 -9.50 0.70
N PHE A 223 2.99 -8.27 1.24
CA PHE A 223 3.23 -8.01 2.66
C PHE A 223 2.00 -8.23 3.53
N LEU A 224 0.79 -8.26 2.94
CA LEU A 224 -0.47 -8.44 3.66
C LEU A 224 -0.80 -9.92 3.83
N SER A 225 -1.26 -10.30 5.02
CA SER A 225 -1.79 -11.63 5.30
C SER A 225 -3.11 -11.88 4.57
N GLU A 226 -3.50 -13.15 4.41
CA GLU A 226 -4.81 -13.48 3.84
C GLU A 226 -5.97 -12.89 4.64
N ASP A 227 -5.83 -12.82 5.96
CA ASP A 227 -6.84 -12.22 6.85
C ASP A 227 -7.02 -10.73 6.54
N THR A 228 -5.92 -9.97 6.47
CA THR A 228 -5.95 -8.56 6.09
C THR A 228 -6.53 -8.36 4.70
N ARG A 229 -6.09 -9.13 3.70
CA ARG A 229 -6.62 -9.01 2.32
C ARG A 229 -8.12 -9.24 2.23
N LYS A 230 -8.69 -10.16 3.03
CA LYS A 230 -10.14 -10.41 3.11
C LYS A 230 -10.93 -9.24 3.74
N LYS A 231 -10.24 -8.38 4.50
CA LYS A 231 -10.82 -7.21 5.18
C LYS A 231 -10.69 -5.91 4.37
N VAL A 232 -9.89 -5.92 3.30
CA VAL A 232 -9.78 -4.80 2.34
C VAL A 232 -11.01 -4.78 1.44
N VAL A 233 -11.69 -3.65 1.40
CA VAL A 233 -12.88 -3.43 0.57
C VAL A 233 -12.67 -2.17 -0.26
N VAL A 234 -12.60 -2.32 -1.58
CA VAL A 234 -12.53 -1.20 -2.52
C VAL A 234 -13.94 -0.67 -2.80
N LEU A 235 -14.20 0.58 -2.45
CA LEU A 235 -15.50 1.21 -2.61
C LEU A 235 -15.61 1.97 -3.94
N GLY A 236 -16.79 1.87 -4.56
CA GLY A 236 -17.14 2.60 -5.78
C GLY A 236 -17.60 4.03 -5.50
N SER A 237 -18.42 4.58 -6.40
CA SER A 237 -18.91 5.97 -6.30
C SER A 237 -19.77 6.25 -5.07
N ASN A 238 -20.45 5.24 -4.53
CA ASN A 238 -21.30 5.33 -3.33
C ASN A 238 -20.54 5.14 -2.01
N TRP A 239 -19.24 5.45 -2.00
CA TRP A 239 -18.38 5.19 -0.84
C TRP A 239 -18.84 5.94 0.42
N LYS A 240 -19.38 7.16 0.28
CA LYS A 240 -19.92 7.94 1.41
C LYS A 240 -21.09 7.22 2.08
N GLU A 241 -22.06 6.76 1.30
CA GLU A 241 -23.22 6.03 1.82
C GLU A 241 -22.81 4.70 2.46
N VAL A 242 -21.78 4.03 1.93
CA VAL A 242 -21.26 2.80 2.54
C VAL A 242 -20.60 3.11 3.88
N LEU A 243 -19.77 4.15 4.00
CA LEU A 243 -19.15 4.53 5.27
C LEU A 243 -20.20 4.81 6.35
N GLN A 244 -21.28 5.54 6.02
CA GLN A 244 -22.39 5.85 6.94
C GLN A 244 -23.14 4.61 7.46
N LYS A 245 -23.07 3.47 6.78
CA LYS A 245 -23.64 2.20 7.28
C LYS A 245 -22.83 1.66 8.46
N TYR A 246 -21.52 1.88 8.48
CA TYR A 246 -20.60 1.34 9.48
C TYR A 246 -20.24 2.33 10.58
N ILE A 247 -20.23 3.61 10.26
CA ILE A 247 -19.85 4.70 11.16
C ILE A 247 -21.03 5.66 11.26
N ASP A 248 -21.31 6.16 12.46
CA ASP A 248 -22.35 7.17 12.62
C ASP A 248 -21.95 8.48 11.91
N PRO A 249 -22.82 9.16 11.15
CA PRO A 249 -22.48 10.43 10.50
C PRO A 249 -21.89 11.49 11.44
N ALA A 250 -22.24 11.49 12.73
CA ALA A 250 -21.64 12.38 13.73
C ALA A 250 -20.18 12.04 14.10
N GLN A 251 -19.68 10.89 13.64
CA GLN A 251 -18.31 10.40 13.88
C GLN A 251 -17.46 10.38 12.60
N ILE A 252 -18.05 10.68 11.44
CA ILE A 252 -17.34 10.78 10.16
C ILE A 252 -17.09 12.27 9.88
N PRO A 253 -15.86 12.69 9.51
CA PRO A 253 -15.62 14.07 9.04
C PRO A 253 -16.56 14.43 7.89
N ALA A 254 -16.99 15.69 7.82
CA ALA A 254 -17.88 16.16 6.76
C ALA A 254 -17.27 15.95 5.36
N GLU A 255 -15.95 16.08 5.21
CA GLU A 255 -15.19 15.74 4.01
C GLU A 255 -15.50 14.30 3.51
N TYR A 256 -15.58 13.34 4.43
CA TYR A 256 -15.84 11.92 4.15
C TYR A 256 -17.33 11.56 4.16
N GLY A 257 -18.21 12.56 4.10
CA GLY A 257 -19.66 12.36 4.00
C GLY A 257 -20.38 12.26 5.34
N GLY A 258 -19.77 12.66 6.44
CA GLY A 258 -20.45 12.80 7.73
C GLY A 258 -20.87 14.22 8.05
N THR A 259 -20.87 14.52 9.35
CA THR A 259 -21.25 15.82 9.94
C THR A 259 -20.23 16.31 10.96
N LEU A 260 -19.17 15.53 11.25
CA LEU A 260 -18.13 15.93 12.18
C LEU A 260 -17.26 17.04 11.54
N THR A 261 -17.03 18.09 12.29
CA THR A 261 -16.10 19.18 11.95
C THR A 261 -15.21 19.46 13.15
N ASP A 262 -14.11 20.18 12.92
CA ASP A 262 -13.36 20.78 14.03
C ASP A 262 -14.18 21.88 14.74
N PRO A 263 -13.75 22.33 15.94
CA PRO A 263 -14.44 23.40 16.67
C PRO A 263 -14.56 24.72 15.91
N ASP A 264 -13.66 24.98 14.95
CA ASP A 264 -13.68 26.16 14.07
C ASP A 264 -14.54 25.97 12.81
N GLY A 265 -15.14 24.79 12.64
CA GLY A 265 -15.98 24.44 11.50
C GLY A 265 -15.23 23.82 10.32
N ASP A 266 -13.93 23.49 10.43
CA ASP A 266 -13.20 22.81 9.35
C ASP A 266 -13.82 21.42 9.06
N PRO A 267 -14.37 21.19 7.85
CA PRO A 267 -14.99 19.91 7.49
C PRO A 267 -14.00 18.75 7.35
N LYS A 268 -12.70 19.05 7.29
CA LYS A 268 -11.63 18.06 7.16
C LYS A 268 -11.19 17.48 8.49
N CYS A 269 -11.58 18.10 9.61
CA CYS A 269 -11.08 17.74 10.93
C CYS A 269 -9.54 17.73 11.00
N SER A 270 -8.89 18.78 10.47
CA SER A 270 -7.42 18.89 10.39
C SER A 270 -6.74 18.89 11.76
N SER A 271 -7.46 19.15 12.85
CA SER A 271 -6.96 18.99 14.22
C SER A 271 -6.66 17.52 14.59
N LYS A 272 -7.25 16.56 13.86
CA LYS A 272 -7.15 15.11 14.10
C LYS A 272 -6.51 14.35 12.95
N ILE A 273 -6.68 14.83 11.72
CA ILE A 273 -6.22 14.15 10.50
C ILE A 273 -5.18 15.04 9.81
N ASN A 274 -3.97 14.53 9.64
CA ASN A 274 -2.96 15.19 8.83
C ASN A 274 -3.20 14.88 7.34
N TYR A 275 -3.27 15.92 6.51
CA TYR A 275 -3.50 15.81 5.06
C TYR A 275 -2.22 15.86 4.22
N GLY A 276 -1.05 15.68 4.83
CA GLY A 276 0.24 15.69 4.17
C GLY A 276 0.60 17.04 3.55
N GLY A 277 1.11 16.99 2.32
CA GLY A 277 1.61 18.14 1.59
C GLY A 277 3.08 17.98 1.20
N ASP A 278 3.52 18.83 0.28
CA ASP A 278 4.91 18.83 -0.18
C ASP A 278 5.84 19.26 0.96
N VAL A 279 6.89 18.47 1.21
CA VAL A 279 7.84 18.74 2.29
C VAL A 279 8.79 19.86 1.85
N PRO A 280 8.89 20.98 2.59
CA PRO A 280 9.83 22.03 2.25
C PRO A 280 11.28 21.56 2.22
N GLN A 281 12.04 22.01 1.22
CA GLN A 281 13.43 21.58 1.02
C GLN A 281 14.36 21.87 2.20
N HIS A 282 14.04 22.84 3.07
CA HIS A 282 14.85 23.12 4.27
C HIS A 282 14.82 21.99 5.31
N TYR A 283 13.87 21.06 5.23
CA TYR A 283 13.87 19.84 6.06
C TYR A 283 14.79 18.74 5.51
N TYR A 284 15.27 18.87 4.28
CA TYR A 284 16.02 17.80 3.63
C TYR A 284 17.40 17.67 4.29
N VAL A 285 17.71 16.46 4.75
CA VAL A 285 19.01 16.13 5.35
C VAL A 285 19.87 15.29 4.40
N ARG A 286 19.32 14.92 3.23
CA ARG A 286 19.99 14.18 2.16
C ARG A 286 19.31 14.44 0.81
N ASP A 287 20.09 14.38 -0.25
CA ASP A 287 19.61 14.62 -1.63
C ASP A 287 19.42 13.31 -2.42
N GLN A 288 19.88 12.19 -1.86
CA GLN A 288 19.80 10.87 -2.47
C GLN A 288 19.73 9.76 -1.41
N LEU A 289 19.20 8.61 -1.81
CA LEU A 289 19.24 7.38 -1.02
C LEU A 289 20.22 6.39 -1.67
N ALA A 290 20.88 5.57 -0.85
CA ALA A 290 21.71 4.49 -1.36
C ALA A 290 20.83 3.49 -2.13
N GLN A 291 21.10 3.33 -3.43
CA GLN A 291 20.36 2.45 -4.31
C GLN A 291 21.29 1.42 -4.96
N LYS A 292 20.78 0.21 -5.14
CA LYS A 292 21.43 -0.83 -5.94
C LYS A 292 20.86 -0.82 -7.34
N TYR A 293 21.72 -1.03 -8.34
CA TYR A 293 21.34 -1.14 -9.75
C TYR A 293 21.55 -2.58 -10.20
N GLU A 294 20.64 -3.06 -11.05
CA GLU A 294 20.66 -4.42 -11.56
C GLU A 294 21.67 -4.59 -12.69
N HIS A 295 21.82 -3.56 -13.52
CA HIS A 295 22.69 -3.57 -14.69
C HIS A 295 23.70 -2.44 -14.64
N SER A 296 24.86 -2.66 -15.25
CA SER A 296 25.88 -1.66 -15.50
C SER A 296 26.48 -1.89 -16.88
N VAL A 297 26.47 -0.85 -17.73
CA VAL A 297 26.91 -0.92 -19.12
C VAL A 297 27.73 0.30 -19.49
N VAL A 298 28.73 0.11 -20.34
CA VAL A 298 29.49 1.21 -20.94
C VAL A 298 28.86 1.58 -22.28
N VAL A 299 28.30 2.79 -22.36
CA VAL A 299 27.79 3.39 -23.59
C VAL A 299 28.92 4.15 -24.26
N ASN A 300 29.46 3.59 -25.36
CA ASN A 300 30.54 4.21 -26.10
C ASN A 300 30.16 5.59 -26.65
N ARG A 301 31.17 6.44 -26.88
CA ARG A 301 30.99 7.74 -27.55
C ARG A 301 30.28 7.58 -28.89
N GLY A 302 29.37 8.49 -29.22
CA GLY A 302 28.63 8.42 -30.49
C GLY A 302 27.62 7.26 -30.57
N SER A 303 27.39 6.52 -29.49
CA SER A 303 26.55 5.32 -29.46
C SER A 303 25.38 5.46 -28.49
N SER A 304 24.48 4.48 -28.50
CA SER A 304 23.36 4.36 -27.56
C SER A 304 23.14 2.91 -27.14
N HIS A 305 22.73 2.73 -25.90
CA HIS A 305 22.26 1.45 -25.35
C HIS A 305 20.74 1.47 -25.23
N GLN A 306 20.08 0.33 -25.42
CA GLN A 306 18.62 0.23 -25.33
C GLN A 306 18.19 -1.07 -24.66
N VAL A 307 17.10 -1.00 -23.91
CA VAL A 307 16.39 -2.17 -23.37
C VAL A 307 14.95 -2.15 -23.87
N GLU A 308 14.41 -3.34 -24.16
CA GLU A 308 13.10 -3.52 -24.78
C GLU A 308 12.18 -4.29 -23.83
N TYR A 309 10.97 -3.78 -23.62
CA TYR A 309 9.91 -4.42 -22.83
C TYR A 309 8.69 -4.62 -23.72
N GLU A 310 8.30 -5.88 -23.92
CA GLU A 310 7.10 -6.24 -24.68
C GLU A 310 5.88 -6.17 -23.75
N ILE A 311 5.11 -5.08 -23.87
CA ILE A 311 3.91 -4.86 -23.08
C ILE A 311 2.71 -5.43 -23.82
N LEU A 312 2.10 -6.47 -23.25
CA LEU A 312 0.93 -7.14 -23.82
C LEU A 312 -0.38 -6.54 -23.31
N PHE A 313 -0.39 -6.06 -22.06
CA PHE A 313 -1.59 -5.60 -21.38
C PHE A 313 -1.49 -4.10 -21.07
N PRO A 314 -2.46 -3.28 -21.50
CA PRO A 314 -2.45 -1.87 -21.15
C PRO A 314 -2.69 -1.68 -19.65
N GLY A 315 -2.08 -0.64 -19.08
CA GLY A 315 -2.23 -0.28 -17.67
C GLY A 315 -1.11 -0.76 -16.75
N CYS A 316 -0.13 -1.51 -17.25
CA CYS A 316 1.12 -1.72 -16.50
C CYS A 316 1.92 -0.42 -16.40
N VAL A 317 2.85 -0.36 -15.45
CA VAL A 317 3.76 0.77 -15.27
C VAL A 317 5.19 0.30 -15.50
N LEU A 318 5.91 0.97 -16.40
CA LEU A 318 7.35 0.86 -16.45
C LEU A 318 7.95 1.83 -15.44
N ARG A 319 8.79 1.33 -14.54
CA ARG A 319 9.54 2.10 -13.56
C ARG A 319 11.03 1.94 -13.82
N TRP A 320 11.79 3.01 -13.79
CA TRP A 320 13.23 2.97 -13.97
C TRP A 320 13.96 3.85 -12.98
N GLN A 321 15.23 3.51 -12.76
CA GLN A 321 16.20 4.36 -12.08
C GLN A 321 17.56 4.16 -12.74
N PHE A 322 18.35 5.23 -12.86
CA PHE A 322 19.70 5.14 -13.43
C PHE A 322 20.64 6.21 -12.89
N ARG A 323 21.94 5.92 -13.00
CA ARG A 323 23.04 6.83 -12.71
C ARG A 323 24.10 6.72 -13.81
N SER A 324 24.70 7.84 -14.20
CA SER A 324 25.85 7.87 -15.12
C SER A 324 27.11 8.36 -14.43
N GLU A 325 28.25 7.74 -14.72
CA GLU A 325 29.54 8.21 -14.19
C GLU A 325 30.10 9.35 -15.06
N GLY A 326 30.48 10.46 -14.42
CA GLY A 326 31.40 11.47 -14.97
C GLY A 326 30.82 12.52 -15.92
N ALA A 327 29.62 12.36 -16.46
CA ALA A 327 28.92 13.40 -17.23
C ALA A 327 27.47 13.00 -17.58
N ASP A 328 26.71 13.95 -18.11
CA ASP A 328 25.30 13.79 -18.47
C ASP A 328 25.08 12.66 -19.48
N ILE A 329 23.97 11.93 -19.36
CA ILE A 329 23.52 10.91 -20.33
C ILE A 329 22.15 11.31 -20.90
N GLY A 330 21.92 11.05 -22.18
CA GLY A 330 20.61 11.21 -22.80
C GLY A 330 19.72 10.04 -22.40
N PHE A 331 18.46 10.29 -22.07
CA PHE A 331 17.50 9.22 -21.81
C PHE A 331 16.13 9.56 -22.39
N GLY A 332 15.49 8.57 -23.01
CA GLY A 332 14.13 8.67 -23.51
C GLY A 332 13.46 7.30 -23.63
N VAL A 333 12.14 7.30 -23.73
CA VAL A 333 11.31 6.09 -23.87
C VAL A 333 10.53 6.18 -25.17
N TYR A 334 10.59 5.12 -25.96
CA TYR A 334 9.98 5.03 -27.28
C TYR A 334 9.08 3.82 -27.37
N LEU A 335 8.15 3.82 -28.30
CA LEU A 335 7.31 2.69 -28.68
C LEU A 335 7.63 2.33 -30.12
N LYS A 336 8.04 1.09 -30.40
CA LYS A 336 8.33 0.66 -31.78
C LYS A 336 7.09 0.84 -32.65
N THR A 337 7.26 1.53 -33.78
CA THR A 337 6.18 1.63 -34.77
C THR A 337 6.05 0.29 -35.49
N LYS A 338 4.82 -0.08 -35.84
CA LYS A 338 4.55 -1.27 -36.65
C LYS A 338 5.06 -1.02 -38.07
N VAL A 339 6.30 -1.42 -38.37
CA VAL A 339 6.76 -1.56 -39.76
C VAL A 339 6.19 -2.88 -40.29
N GLY A 340 5.43 -2.81 -41.38
CA GLY A 340 4.59 -3.90 -41.86
C GLY A 340 5.34 -5.22 -42.09
N GLU A 341 5.06 -6.22 -41.26
CA GLU A 341 5.34 -7.63 -41.57
C GLU A 341 4.40 -8.59 -40.82
N ARG A 342 4.28 -9.80 -41.36
CA ARG A 342 3.21 -10.81 -41.19
C ARG A 342 2.91 -11.21 -39.74
N GLN A 343 1.61 -11.25 -39.42
CA GLN A 343 1.03 -11.38 -38.08
C GLN A 343 0.88 -12.85 -37.64
N ARG A 344 1.16 -13.16 -36.37
CA ARG A 344 0.76 -14.42 -35.70
C ARG A 344 0.06 -14.10 -34.37
N ALA A 345 -1.15 -14.63 -34.21
CA ALA A 345 -1.87 -14.66 -32.95
C ALA A 345 -1.31 -15.79 -32.07
N GLN A 346 -1.01 -15.50 -30.80
CA GLN A 346 -0.63 -16.52 -29.83
C GLN A 346 -1.43 -16.31 -28.54
N CYS A 347 -2.08 -17.38 -28.07
CA CYS A 347 -2.74 -17.40 -26.76
C CYS A 347 -1.70 -17.71 -25.69
N ARG A 348 -1.69 -16.94 -24.60
CA ARG A 348 -0.94 -17.28 -23.39
C ARG A 348 -1.93 -17.39 -22.24
N SER A 349 -2.02 -18.59 -21.65
CA SER A 349 -2.73 -18.83 -20.40
C SER A 349 -1.75 -18.64 -19.24
N GLU A 350 -2.02 -17.72 -18.32
CA GLU A 350 -1.50 -17.83 -16.96
C GLU A 350 -2.56 -18.53 -16.10
N GLY A 351 -2.10 -19.32 -15.13
CA GLY A 351 -2.94 -20.27 -14.41
C GLY A 351 -4.16 -19.67 -13.71
N ALA A 352 -5.18 -20.52 -13.59
CA ALA A 352 -6.44 -20.42 -12.85
C ALA A 352 -7.47 -19.31 -13.17
N ASP A 353 -7.19 -18.36 -14.07
CA ASP A 353 -8.24 -17.50 -14.64
C ASP A 353 -8.07 -17.34 -16.15
N ILE A 354 -9.00 -17.91 -16.91
CA ILE A 354 -8.93 -18.02 -18.37
C ILE A 354 -9.39 -16.70 -19.00
N GLY A 355 -8.46 -15.78 -19.21
CA GLY A 355 -8.64 -14.62 -20.10
C GLY A 355 -8.21 -14.95 -21.53
N PHE A 356 -9.16 -14.97 -22.48
CA PHE A 356 -8.85 -15.10 -23.91
C PHE A 356 -8.59 -13.73 -24.53
N GLY A 357 -7.40 -13.53 -25.09
CA GLY A 357 -7.10 -12.34 -25.90
C GLY A 357 -6.19 -12.69 -27.07
N VAL A 358 -6.52 -12.17 -28.25
CA VAL A 358 -5.69 -12.28 -29.45
C VAL A 358 -4.79 -11.06 -29.52
N TYR A 359 -3.49 -11.24 -29.34
CA TYR A 359 -2.52 -10.16 -29.35
C TYR A 359 -1.55 -10.29 -30.52
N LEU A 360 -1.11 -9.13 -31.03
CA LEU A 360 -0.21 -9.02 -32.15
C LEU A 360 1.23 -9.04 -31.64
N LYS A 361 2.01 -10.07 -32.02
CA LYS A 361 3.43 -10.16 -31.71
C LYS A 361 4.25 -9.34 -32.71
N THR A 362 4.93 -8.29 -32.25
CA THR A 362 6.01 -7.63 -32.99
C THR A 362 7.32 -8.39 -32.75
N LYS A 363 8.20 -8.49 -33.75
CA LYS A 363 9.52 -9.14 -33.58
C LYS A 363 10.36 -8.37 -32.56
N VAL A 364 10.56 -8.96 -31.38
CA VAL A 364 11.53 -8.49 -30.38
C VAL A 364 12.94 -8.69 -30.96
N GLY A 365 13.81 -7.67 -30.87
CA GLY A 365 15.21 -7.76 -31.30
C GLY A 365 15.59 -7.11 -32.63
N GLU A 366 14.65 -6.72 -33.51
CA GLU A 366 14.99 -5.87 -34.67
C GLU A 366 15.21 -4.42 -34.20
N ARG A 367 16.45 -3.92 -34.31
CA ARG A 367 16.82 -2.57 -33.86
C ARG A 367 16.29 -1.51 -34.85
N GLN A 368 15.31 -0.74 -34.42
CA GLN A 368 14.79 0.43 -35.15
C GLN A 368 15.56 1.70 -34.77
N ARG A 369 15.70 2.66 -35.70
CA ARG A 369 16.26 3.98 -35.38
C ARG A 369 15.23 4.77 -34.57
N ALA A 370 15.68 5.66 -33.70
CA ALA A 370 14.75 6.44 -32.86
C ALA A 370 13.75 7.27 -33.64
N GLY A 371 14.15 7.86 -34.78
CA GLY A 371 13.23 8.61 -35.64
C GLY A 371 12.13 7.77 -36.31
N ASP A 372 12.27 6.44 -36.30
CA ASP A 372 11.26 5.53 -36.82
C ASP A 372 10.31 5.04 -35.70
N MET A 373 10.59 5.34 -34.43
CA MET A 373 9.79 4.94 -33.28
C MET A 373 8.89 6.10 -32.80
N THR A 374 7.76 5.78 -32.20
CA THR A 374 6.91 6.78 -31.56
C THR A 374 7.54 7.20 -30.24
N GLU A 375 7.84 8.48 -30.07
CA GLU A 375 8.33 9.00 -28.78
C GLU A 375 7.21 8.96 -27.73
N VAL A 376 7.50 8.33 -26.59
CA VAL A 376 6.59 8.27 -25.43
C VAL A 376 7.08 9.19 -24.32
N LEU A 377 8.39 9.17 -24.06
CA LEU A 377 9.11 10.15 -23.26
C LEU A 377 10.25 10.73 -24.12
N PRO A 378 10.22 12.02 -24.46
CA PRO A 378 11.26 12.64 -25.29
C PRO A 378 12.65 12.46 -24.70
N ASN A 379 13.65 12.31 -25.57
CA ASN A 379 15.03 12.20 -25.14
C ASN A 379 15.52 13.52 -24.53
N GLN A 380 15.90 13.49 -23.26
CA GLN A 380 16.47 14.65 -22.55
C GLN A 380 17.85 14.32 -22.01
N ARG A 381 18.67 15.35 -21.80
CA ARG A 381 19.97 15.20 -21.12
C ARG A 381 19.77 15.28 -19.63
N TYR A 382 20.25 14.27 -18.94
CA TYR A 382 20.15 14.18 -17.48
C TYR A 382 21.53 14.24 -16.85
N ASN A 383 21.67 15.08 -15.83
CA ASN A 383 22.84 15.12 -14.95
C ASN A 383 22.70 14.00 -13.90
N ALA A 384 22.80 12.76 -14.37
CA ALA A 384 22.64 11.57 -13.54
C ALA A 384 23.93 11.19 -12.80
N HIS A 385 24.93 12.09 -12.68
CA HIS A 385 26.19 11.78 -11.98
C HIS A 385 26.18 12.21 -10.51
N MET A 386 25.53 13.33 -10.20
CA MET A 386 25.40 13.84 -8.83
C MET A 386 24.28 13.15 -8.07
N VAL A 387 23.10 13.05 -8.70
CA VAL A 387 21.89 12.44 -8.13
C VAL A 387 21.37 11.42 -9.14
N PRO A 388 20.99 10.20 -8.71
CA PRO A 388 20.29 9.26 -9.57
C PRO A 388 19.01 9.84 -10.15
N GLU A 389 18.74 9.50 -11.40
CA GLU A 389 17.47 9.80 -12.04
C GLU A 389 16.51 8.64 -11.84
N ASP A 390 15.26 8.94 -11.55
CA ASP A 390 14.18 7.96 -11.43
C ASP A 390 12.95 8.44 -12.17
N GLY A 391 12.16 7.50 -12.66
CA GLY A 391 10.96 7.82 -13.41
C GLY A 391 10.04 6.63 -13.54
N SER A 392 8.80 6.91 -13.92
CA SER A 392 7.85 5.87 -14.28
C SER A 392 6.84 6.38 -15.30
N LEU A 393 6.21 5.43 -15.99
CA LEU A 393 5.27 5.68 -17.07
C LEU A 393 4.21 4.58 -17.08
N THR A 394 2.94 4.96 -17.18
CA THR A 394 1.86 4.00 -17.45
C THR A 394 1.83 3.67 -18.95
N CYS A 395 1.94 2.38 -19.28
CA CYS A 395 1.87 1.88 -20.64
C CYS A 395 0.40 1.76 -21.08
N SER A 396 -0.12 2.78 -21.76
CA SER A 396 -1.52 2.81 -22.22
C SER A 396 -1.77 1.94 -23.44
N THR A 397 -0.74 1.63 -24.21
CA THR A 397 -0.85 0.93 -25.50
C THR A 397 0.06 -0.30 -25.49
N PRO A 398 -0.44 -1.49 -25.85
CA PRO A 398 0.39 -2.67 -26.05
C PRO A 398 1.43 -2.48 -27.16
N GLY A 399 2.63 -3.00 -26.97
CA GLY A 399 3.72 -2.94 -27.92
C GLY A 399 5.09 -3.03 -27.25
N ILE A 400 6.14 -2.83 -28.03
CA ILE A 400 7.52 -2.89 -27.53
C ILE A 400 7.97 -1.49 -27.12
N TYR A 401 8.08 -1.26 -25.82
CA TYR A 401 8.65 -0.05 -25.24
C TYR A 401 10.17 -0.18 -25.21
N VAL A 402 10.86 0.85 -25.67
CA VAL A 402 12.31 0.90 -25.77
C VAL A 402 12.81 2.04 -24.88
N LEU A 403 13.48 1.70 -23.79
CA LEU A 403 14.18 2.67 -22.94
C LEU A 403 15.60 2.81 -23.47
N ARG A 404 15.99 4.02 -23.88
CA ARG A 404 17.23 4.28 -24.62
C ARG A 404 18.13 5.24 -23.85
N PHE A 405 19.35 4.79 -23.55
CA PHE A 405 20.45 5.61 -23.05
C PHE A 405 21.31 6.10 -24.21
N ASP A 406 21.39 7.41 -24.39
CA ASP A 406 21.98 8.06 -25.55
C ASP A 406 23.26 8.81 -25.19
N ASN A 407 24.38 8.38 -25.77
CA ASN A 407 25.68 9.03 -25.67
C ASN A 407 26.16 9.58 -27.03
N THR A 408 25.23 9.84 -27.96
CA THR A 408 25.57 10.29 -29.32
C THR A 408 26.18 11.69 -29.36
N TYR A 409 25.96 12.51 -28.33
CA TYR A 409 26.49 13.88 -28.24
C TYR A 409 27.86 13.99 -27.55
N SER A 410 28.41 12.90 -26.99
CA SER A 410 29.74 12.93 -26.39
C SER A 410 30.81 12.72 -27.47
N PHE A 411 31.71 13.69 -27.59
CA PHE A 411 32.83 13.63 -28.53
C PHE A 411 34.07 12.93 -27.95
N LEU A 412 34.22 12.92 -26.63
CA LEU A 412 35.47 12.55 -25.95
C LEU A 412 35.40 11.25 -25.15
N HIS A 413 34.26 10.96 -24.51
CA HIS A 413 34.20 9.93 -23.47
C HIS A 413 33.03 8.96 -23.63
N SER A 414 33.31 7.67 -23.42
CA SER A 414 32.31 6.65 -23.10
C SER A 414 31.74 6.89 -21.71
N LYS A 415 30.51 6.46 -21.46
CA LYS A 415 29.81 6.65 -20.19
C LYS A 415 29.44 5.31 -19.59
N LYS A 416 29.81 5.07 -18.33
CA LYS A 416 29.29 3.93 -17.59
C LYS A 416 27.94 4.32 -16.98
N VAL A 417 26.90 3.57 -17.32
CA VAL A 417 25.53 3.78 -16.88
C VAL A 417 25.09 2.57 -16.09
N SER A 418 24.68 2.81 -14.85
CA SER A 418 24.09 1.79 -13.97
C SER A 418 22.59 2.04 -13.89
N TYR A 419 21.76 1.02 -14.13
CA TYR A 419 20.31 1.19 -14.16
C TYR A 419 19.54 -0.05 -13.67
N SER A 420 18.27 0.16 -13.32
CA SER A 420 17.25 -0.87 -13.10
C SER A 420 15.96 -0.44 -13.79
N VAL A 421 15.27 -1.39 -14.42
CA VAL A 421 13.97 -1.15 -15.07
C VAL A 421 13.05 -2.30 -14.67
N GLU A 422 11.86 -1.97 -14.17
CA GLU A 422 10.89 -2.93 -13.69
C GLU A 422 9.54 -2.70 -14.38
N GLU A 423 8.90 -3.79 -14.80
CA GLU A 423 7.51 -3.78 -15.25
C GLU A 423 6.60 -4.09 -14.07
N LEU A 424 5.72 -3.16 -13.73
CA LEU A 424 4.79 -3.26 -12.61
C LEU A 424 3.41 -3.61 -13.16
N LEU A 425 2.98 -4.84 -12.92
CA LEU A 425 1.69 -5.34 -13.39
C LEU A 425 0.55 -4.96 -12.43
N PRO A 426 -0.66 -4.68 -12.95
CA PRO A 426 -1.84 -4.51 -12.13
C PRO A 426 -2.26 -5.84 -11.48
N ASP A 427 -2.78 -5.78 -10.25
CA ASP A 427 -3.46 -6.92 -9.63
C ASP A 427 -4.83 -7.13 -10.30
N THR A 428 -5.06 -8.34 -10.82
CA THR A 428 -6.24 -8.67 -11.65
C THR A 428 -7.55 -8.52 -10.90
N ALA A 429 -7.61 -8.99 -9.65
CA ALA A 429 -8.82 -8.95 -8.82
C ALA A 429 -9.23 -7.52 -8.47
N SER A 430 -8.28 -6.67 -8.04
CA SER A 430 -8.56 -5.26 -7.76
C SER A 430 -8.87 -4.45 -9.02
N ALA A 431 -8.30 -4.81 -10.17
CA ALA A 431 -8.65 -4.18 -11.45
C ALA A 431 -10.12 -4.42 -11.83
N GLN A 432 -10.65 -5.63 -11.63
CA GLN A 432 -12.06 -5.96 -11.85
C GLN A 432 -12.99 -5.17 -10.92
N GLN A 433 -12.65 -5.08 -9.63
CA GLN A 433 -13.41 -4.32 -8.64
C GLN A 433 -13.53 -2.84 -8.99
N ILE A 434 -12.45 -2.22 -9.52
CA ILE A 434 -12.47 -0.82 -9.94
C ILE A 434 -13.26 -0.58 -11.22
N GLN A 435 -13.31 -1.57 -12.13
CA GLN A 435 -14.07 -1.47 -13.38
C GLN A 435 -15.59 -1.68 -13.19
N GLY A 436 -16.06 -1.91 -11.95
CA GLY A 436 -17.47 -2.11 -11.65
C GLY A 436 -17.98 -3.53 -11.92
N GLU A 437 -17.09 -4.45 -12.29
CA GLU A 437 -17.37 -5.89 -12.27
C GLU A 437 -17.25 -6.37 -10.82
N SER A 438 -18.26 -6.04 -10.01
CA SER A 438 -18.37 -6.63 -8.68
C SER A 438 -18.48 -8.15 -8.85
N PRO A 439 -17.58 -8.97 -8.29
CA PRO A 439 -17.95 -10.34 -8.01
C PRO A 439 -19.15 -10.24 -7.05
N ASN A 440 -20.22 -10.98 -7.34
CA ASN A 440 -21.36 -11.14 -6.43
C ASN A 440 -20.86 -11.66 -5.08
N HIS A 441 -20.44 -10.76 -4.18
CA HIS A 441 -20.40 -11.03 -2.77
C HIS A 441 -21.82 -10.82 -2.26
N SER A 442 -22.60 -11.90 -2.37
CA SER A 442 -23.82 -12.07 -1.60
C SER A 442 -23.50 -11.85 -0.12
N PRO A 443 -24.39 -11.17 0.64
CA PRO A 443 -24.15 -10.68 1.99
C PRO A 443 -23.83 -11.77 3.02
#